data_AF-A0A0B1RVV9-F1
#
_entry.id   AF-A0A0B1RVV9-F1
#
_cell.length_a   1.000
_cell.length_b   1.000
_cell.length_c   1.000
_cell.angle_alpha   90.00
_cell.angle_beta   90.00
_cell.angle_gamma   90.00
#
_symmetry.space_group_name_H-M   'P 1'
#
loop_
_entity.id
_entity.type
_entity.pdbx_description
1 polymer ?
#
loop_
_entity_poly.entity_id
_entity_poly.type
_entity_poly.pdbx_seq_one_letter_code
_entity_poly.pdbx_strand_id
1 'polypeptide(L)'
;MSLQFKDASVCIFIFDILRYNEEDLMSKTLAERKALLESKMTEVQNRVMMSNYQLIRHGDHAMLRTMIFKAIDEGLEGLVLKDTASVYEPGKRHWLKVKKDYLEEGVMADTADLIVLGAYFGTGSKGGMMSVFLMGVYDKDTKTYRTVTKCGNGHTDEVLDAINKKMKDKVTCV
;
A
#
# COMPACT_ATOMS: atom_id res chain seq x y z
N MET A 1 0.44 -18.15 -11.36
CA MET A 1 0.54 -17.20 -12.49
C MET A 1 -0.89 -16.90 -12.91
N SER A 2 -1.36 -15.66 -12.76
CA SER A 2 -2.77 -15.33 -13.04
C SER A 2 -3.08 -15.55 -14.53
N LEU A 3 -4.23 -16.14 -14.84
CA LEU A 3 -4.69 -16.44 -16.21
C LEU A 3 -4.85 -15.19 -17.12
N GLN A 4 -4.66 -14.00 -16.56
CA GLN A 4 -5.01 -12.73 -17.18
C GLN A 4 -3.88 -12.14 -18.05
N PHE A 5 -2.63 -12.61 -17.90
CA PHE A 5 -1.48 -12.09 -18.66
C PHE A 5 -0.57 -13.24 -19.12
N LYS A 6 -0.94 -13.88 -20.24
CA LYS A 6 -0.22 -15.04 -20.80
C LYS A 6 1.21 -14.69 -21.26
N ASP A 7 1.43 -13.44 -21.65
CA ASP A 7 2.72 -12.96 -22.18
C ASP A 7 3.54 -12.15 -21.15
N ALA A 8 3.08 -12.07 -19.89
CA ALA A 8 3.81 -11.32 -18.87
C ALA A 8 4.94 -12.16 -18.25
N SER A 9 6.14 -11.60 -18.25
CA SER A 9 7.28 -12.09 -17.47
C SER A 9 7.46 -11.28 -16.19
N VAL A 10 7.97 -11.92 -15.14
CA VAL A 10 8.36 -11.21 -13.92
C VAL A 10 9.57 -10.32 -14.20
N CYS A 11 9.49 -9.06 -13.78
CA CYS A 11 10.60 -8.12 -13.74
C CYS A 11 10.88 -7.74 -12.29
N ILE A 12 12.15 -7.85 -11.87
CA ILE A 12 12.60 -7.50 -10.52
C ILE A 12 13.18 -6.09 -10.56
N PHE A 13 12.67 -5.21 -9.71
CA PHE A 13 13.21 -3.87 -9.51
C PHE A 13 14.08 -3.82 -8.26
N ILE A 14 15.40 -3.76 -8.44
CA ILE A 14 16.37 -3.71 -7.36
C ILE A 14 16.49 -2.27 -6.85
N PHE A 15 16.29 -2.06 -5.55
CA PHE A 15 16.24 -0.73 -4.95
C PHE A 15 17.32 -0.49 -3.87
N ASP A 16 18.01 -1.51 -3.39
CA ASP A 16 19.07 -1.43 -2.38
C ASP A 16 20.01 -2.64 -2.49
N ILE A 17 21.18 -2.56 -1.88
CA ILE A 17 22.16 -3.65 -1.77
C ILE A 17 22.65 -3.72 -0.32
N LEU A 18 22.38 -4.84 0.36
CA LEU A 18 22.68 -4.99 1.79
C LEU A 18 23.94 -5.81 2.06
N ARG A 19 24.36 -6.61 1.08
CA ARG A 19 25.58 -7.41 1.12
C ARG A 19 26.11 -7.55 -0.30
N TYR A 20 27.43 -7.50 -0.46
CA TYR A 20 28.08 -7.78 -1.73
C TYR A 20 29.27 -8.70 -1.46
N ASN A 21 29.25 -9.92 -2.02
CA ASN A 21 30.15 -11.00 -1.64
C ASN A 21 30.11 -11.26 -0.12
N GLU A 22 31.26 -11.17 0.55
CA GLU A 22 31.40 -11.34 2.00
C GLU A 22 31.27 -10.04 2.79
N GLU A 23 31.09 -8.90 2.13
CA GLU A 23 30.99 -7.60 2.80
C GLU A 23 29.54 -7.28 3.16
N ASP A 24 29.29 -7.10 4.46
CA ASP A 24 28.05 -6.51 5.00
C ASP A 24 28.05 -5.00 4.76
N LEU A 25 26.98 -4.50 4.15
CA LEU A 25 26.81 -3.10 3.78
C LEU A 25 25.75 -2.40 4.63
N MET A 26 25.11 -3.08 5.59
CA MET A 26 24.00 -2.52 6.37
C MET A 26 24.40 -1.28 7.16
N SER A 27 25.66 -1.20 7.62
CA SER A 27 26.22 -0.04 8.34
C SER A 27 26.65 1.11 7.42
N LYS A 28 26.71 0.90 6.09
CA LYS A 28 26.99 1.96 5.13
C LYS A 28 25.74 2.80 4.90
N THR A 29 25.94 4.07 4.54
CA THR A 29 24.86 4.98 4.19
C THR A 29 24.15 4.54 2.91
N LEU A 30 22.88 4.92 2.73
CA LEU A 30 22.13 4.62 1.51
C LEU A 30 22.84 5.14 0.26
N ALA A 31 23.49 6.31 0.34
CA ALA A 31 24.27 6.87 -0.76
C ALA A 31 25.42 5.93 -1.19
N GLU A 32 26.19 5.41 -0.24
CA GLU A 32 27.28 4.46 -0.52
C GLU A 32 26.75 3.14 -1.09
N ARG A 33 25.66 2.62 -0.53
CA ARG A 33 25.01 1.39 -1.04
C ARG A 33 24.49 1.59 -2.46
N LYS A 34 23.87 2.73 -2.76
CA LYS A 34 23.40 3.06 -4.11
C LYS A 34 24.53 3.17 -5.12
N ALA A 35 25.60 3.89 -4.79
CA ALA A 35 26.77 4.00 -5.66
C ALA A 35 27.40 2.62 -5.95
N LEU A 36 27.48 1.74 -4.93
CA LEU A 36 27.97 0.39 -5.14
C LEU A 36 27.02 -0.42 -6.03
N LEU A 37 25.71 -0.39 -5.77
CA LEU A 37 24.71 -1.08 -6.59
C LEU A 37 24.81 -0.68 -8.06
N GLU A 38 24.89 0.62 -8.35
CA GLU A 38 25.06 1.15 -9.71
C GLU A 38 26.33 0.68 -10.39
N SER A 39 27.43 0.57 -9.63
CA SER A 39 28.72 0.13 -10.17
C SER A 39 28.79 -1.38 -10.44
N LYS A 40 27.93 -2.19 -9.79
CA LYS A 40 28.01 -3.66 -9.83
C LYS A 40 26.86 -4.32 -10.59
N MET A 41 25.71 -3.67 -10.67
CA MET A 41 24.53 -4.21 -11.33
C MET A 41 24.53 -3.88 -12.82
N THR A 42 24.18 -4.87 -13.64
CA THR A 42 23.85 -4.67 -15.05
C THR A 42 22.37 -4.94 -15.24
N GLU A 43 21.65 -3.95 -15.77
CA GLU A 43 20.23 -4.12 -16.05
C GLU A 43 20.02 -5.09 -17.21
N VAL A 44 19.00 -5.93 -17.07
CA VAL A 44 18.45 -6.76 -18.12
C VAL A 44 17.02 -6.32 -18.34
N GLN A 45 16.78 -5.65 -19.46
CA GLN A 45 15.49 -5.05 -19.78
C GLN A 45 14.34 -6.06 -19.60
N ASN A 46 13.27 -5.63 -18.92
CA ASN A 46 12.07 -6.42 -18.62
C ASN A 46 12.31 -7.69 -17.76
N ARG A 47 13.48 -7.82 -17.12
CA ARG A 47 13.83 -8.96 -16.25
C ARG A 47 14.37 -8.51 -14.90
N VAL A 48 15.43 -7.71 -14.90
CA VAL A 48 16.09 -7.19 -13.70
C VAL A 48 16.51 -5.77 -13.99
N MET A 49 15.84 -4.81 -13.36
CA MET A 49 16.09 -3.38 -13.56
C MET A 49 16.30 -2.71 -12.21
N MET A 50 16.93 -1.55 -12.20
CA MET A 50 17.06 -0.75 -11.01
C MET A 50 15.79 0.06 -10.82
N SER A 51 15.40 0.27 -9.57
CA SER A 51 14.33 1.22 -9.26
C SER A 51 14.79 2.64 -9.59
N ASN A 52 14.04 3.33 -10.44
CA ASN A 52 14.21 4.76 -10.69
C ASN A 52 14.20 5.52 -9.36
N TYR A 53 15.08 6.52 -9.23
CA TYR A 53 15.15 7.40 -8.08
C TYR A 53 15.70 8.77 -8.48
N GLN A 54 15.43 9.79 -7.67
CA GLN A 54 15.91 11.16 -7.88
C GLN A 54 16.43 11.69 -6.55
N LEU A 55 17.59 12.34 -6.56
CA LEU A 55 18.09 13.06 -5.39
C LEU A 55 17.29 14.36 -5.22
N ILE A 56 16.68 14.53 -4.06
CA ILE A 56 15.96 15.75 -3.67
C ILE A 56 16.74 16.39 -2.53
N ARG A 57 17.17 17.64 -2.71
CA ARG A 57 17.89 18.39 -1.68
C ARG A 57 16.91 18.98 -0.68
N HIS A 58 17.36 19.17 0.56
CA HIS A 58 16.57 19.85 1.57
C HIS A 58 16.09 21.23 1.08
N GLY A 59 14.80 21.50 1.21
CA GLY A 59 14.16 22.73 0.75
C GLY A 59 13.62 22.69 -0.68
N ASP A 60 13.92 21.65 -1.48
CA ASP A 60 13.40 21.50 -2.84
C ASP A 60 12.01 20.86 -2.86
N HIS A 61 11.05 21.56 -2.24
CA HIS A 61 9.66 21.12 -2.17
C HIS A 61 8.97 21.09 -3.54
N ALA A 62 9.40 21.94 -4.48
CA ALA A 62 8.85 22.01 -5.82
C ALA A 62 9.19 20.75 -6.63
N MET A 63 10.44 20.28 -6.57
CA MET A 63 10.85 19.03 -7.22
C MET A 63 10.13 17.83 -6.61
N LEU A 64 10.03 17.77 -5.27
CA LEU A 64 9.30 16.69 -4.60
C LEU A 64 7.83 16.64 -5.04
N ARG A 65 7.14 17.80 -5.08
CA ARG A 65 5.76 17.90 -5.53
C ARG A 65 5.59 17.44 -6.98
N THR A 66 6.52 17.84 -7.85
CA THR A 66 6.54 17.42 -9.26
C THR A 66 6.68 15.90 -9.38
N MET A 67 7.59 15.29 -8.62
CA MET A 67 7.79 13.83 -8.61
C MET A 67 6.56 13.08 -8.11
N ILE A 68 5.87 13.62 -7.09
CA ILE A 68 4.63 13.04 -6.57
C ILE A 68 3.54 13.04 -7.64
N PHE A 69 3.28 14.18 -8.29
CA PHE A 69 2.28 14.26 -9.35
C PHE A 69 2.61 13.40 -10.55
N LYS A 70 3.89 13.37 -10.96
CA LYS A 70 4.34 12.49 -12.04
C LYS A 70 4.04 11.01 -11.73
N ALA A 71 4.31 10.55 -10.51
CA ALA A 71 4.00 9.18 -10.12
C ALA A 71 2.49 8.89 -10.20
N ILE A 72 1.64 9.85 -9.81
CA ILE A 72 0.18 9.73 -9.89
C ILE A 72 -0.29 9.70 -11.35
N ASP A 73 0.22 10.60 -12.20
CA ASP A 73 -0.14 10.70 -13.62
C ASP A 73 0.27 9.44 -14.40
N GLU A 74 1.38 8.81 -14.01
CA GLU A 74 1.84 7.52 -14.56
C GLU A 74 1.07 6.32 -13.98
N GLY A 75 0.07 6.53 -13.12
CA GLY A 75 -0.72 5.48 -12.50
C GLY A 75 0.04 4.64 -11.47
N LEU A 76 1.15 5.15 -10.93
CA LEU A 76 1.92 4.50 -9.87
C LEU A 76 1.28 4.75 -8.49
N GLU A 77 1.54 3.84 -7.54
CA GLU A 77 1.00 3.94 -6.18
C GLU A 77 1.53 5.17 -5.41
N GLY A 78 2.78 5.57 -5.69
CA GLY A 78 3.42 6.72 -5.06
C GLY A 78 4.94 6.61 -4.98
N LEU A 79 5.53 7.29 -3.98
CA LEU A 79 6.97 7.39 -3.77
C LEU A 79 7.40 6.79 -2.43
N VAL A 80 8.65 6.31 -2.39
CA VAL A 80 9.35 5.96 -1.15
C VAL A 80 10.48 6.95 -0.94
N LEU A 81 10.39 7.75 0.13
CA LEU A 81 11.42 8.70 0.51
C LEU A 81 12.39 8.03 1.48
N LYS A 82 13.67 8.14 1.17
CA LYS A 82 14.75 7.54 1.95
C LYS A 82 15.82 8.60 2.19
N ASP A 83 16.27 8.72 3.44
CA ASP A 83 17.40 9.58 3.77
C ASP A 83 18.69 8.98 3.20
N THR A 84 19.43 9.77 2.43
CA THR A 84 20.72 9.40 1.84
C THR A 84 21.76 9.00 2.87
N ALA A 85 21.70 9.56 4.07
CA ALA A 85 22.63 9.26 5.16
C ALA A 85 22.18 8.06 6.01
N SER A 86 20.99 7.49 5.76
CA SER A 86 20.48 6.38 6.57
C SER A 86 21.22 5.07 6.35
N VAL A 87 21.53 4.39 7.44
CA VAL A 87 21.96 2.99 7.45
C VAL A 87 20.74 2.06 7.32
N TYR A 88 20.98 0.78 7.03
CA TYR A 88 19.91 -0.21 6.99
C TYR A 88 19.78 -0.93 8.34
N GLU A 89 18.67 -0.71 9.03
CA GLU A 89 18.36 -1.39 10.29
C GLU A 89 17.18 -2.36 10.12
N PRO A 90 17.42 -3.69 10.16
CA PRO A 90 16.35 -4.67 10.04
C PRO A 90 15.23 -4.46 11.07
N GLY A 91 13.98 -4.45 10.59
CA GLY A 91 12.79 -4.29 11.44
C GLY A 91 12.46 -2.85 11.86
N LYS A 92 13.31 -1.87 11.54
CA LYS A 92 13.03 -0.46 11.83
C LYS A 92 12.33 0.23 10.66
N ARG A 93 11.45 1.20 10.98
CA ARG A 93 10.66 1.95 9.99
C ARG A 93 11.25 3.35 9.76
N HIS A 94 12.33 3.44 8.99
CA HIS A 94 12.98 4.72 8.67
C HIS A 94 12.45 5.38 7.39
N TRP A 95 11.94 4.58 6.43
CA TRP A 95 11.51 5.10 5.14
C TRP A 95 10.07 5.59 5.18
N LEU A 96 9.82 6.71 4.49
CA LEU A 96 8.49 7.30 4.39
C LEU A 96 7.86 6.89 3.06
N LYS A 97 6.57 6.55 3.10
CA LYS A 97 5.78 6.25 1.90
C LYS A 97 4.81 7.39 1.66
N VAL A 98 4.90 8.00 0.48
CA VAL A 98 3.94 9.01 0.03
C VAL A 98 3.06 8.32 -1.01
N LYS A 99 1.76 8.27 -0.76
CA LYS A 99 0.77 7.65 -1.66
C LYS A 99 -0.29 8.66 -2.01
N LYS A 100 -0.95 8.45 -3.15
CA LYS A 100 -2.08 9.29 -3.60
C LYS A 100 -3.12 9.50 -2.49
N ASP A 101 -3.48 8.44 -1.79
CA ASP A 101 -4.52 8.45 -0.74
C ASP A 101 -4.18 9.30 0.49
N TYR A 102 -2.90 9.69 0.66
CA TYR A 102 -2.46 10.52 1.79
C TYR A 102 -2.41 12.01 1.44
N LEU A 103 -2.58 12.36 0.17
CA LEU A 103 -2.50 13.72 -0.31
C LEU A 103 -3.90 14.36 -0.27
N GLU A 104 -3.93 15.68 -0.07
CA GLU A 104 -5.17 16.47 -0.04
C GLU A 104 -6.23 15.89 0.91
N GLU A 105 -5.81 15.46 2.10
CA GLU A 105 -6.70 14.89 3.13
C GLU A 105 -7.52 13.66 2.65
N GLY A 106 -7.02 12.94 1.64
CA GLY A 106 -7.68 11.75 1.09
C GLY A 106 -8.74 12.05 0.04
N VAL A 107 -8.89 13.31 -0.41
CA VAL A 107 -9.78 13.70 -1.52
C VAL A 107 -9.43 12.97 -2.82
N MET A 108 -8.16 12.60 -2.98
CA MET A 108 -7.65 11.89 -4.15
C MET A 108 -7.80 10.36 -4.07
N ALA A 109 -8.32 9.82 -2.96
CA ALA A 109 -8.61 8.40 -2.81
C ALA A 109 -9.92 8.05 -3.52
N ASP A 110 -9.95 6.90 -4.20
CA ASP A 110 -11.19 6.39 -4.77
C ASP A 110 -12.13 5.96 -3.62
N THR A 111 -13.30 6.58 -3.55
CA THR A 111 -14.31 6.30 -2.52
C THR A 111 -15.59 5.74 -3.14
N ALA A 112 -16.28 4.89 -2.40
CA ALA A 112 -17.55 4.30 -2.81
C ALA A 112 -18.48 4.15 -1.60
N ASP A 113 -19.71 4.63 -1.74
CA ASP A 113 -20.77 4.41 -0.76
C ASP A 113 -21.39 3.02 -0.97
N LEU A 114 -21.29 2.17 0.05
CA LEU A 114 -21.75 0.79 0.00
C LEU A 114 -22.76 0.49 1.12
N ILE A 115 -23.62 -0.49 0.86
CA ILE A 115 -24.65 -0.98 1.79
C ILE A 115 -24.08 -2.18 2.56
N VAL A 116 -24.32 -2.23 3.86
CA VAL A 116 -24.00 -3.41 4.68
C VAL A 116 -25.03 -4.50 4.41
N LEU A 117 -24.60 -5.63 3.84
CA LEU A 117 -25.44 -6.79 3.51
C LEU A 117 -25.33 -7.91 4.55
N GLY A 118 -24.26 -7.92 5.34
CA GLY A 118 -24.02 -8.93 6.36
C GLY A 118 -22.81 -8.62 7.21
N ALA A 119 -22.52 -9.47 8.19
CA ALA A 119 -21.39 -9.30 9.08
C ALA A 119 -20.78 -10.64 9.50
N TYR A 120 -19.50 -10.61 9.86
CA TYR A 120 -18.75 -11.73 10.41
C TYR A 120 -18.28 -11.37 11.82
N PHE A 121 -18.35 -12.35 12.71
CA PHE A 121 -17.81 -12.22 14.06
C PHE A 121 -16.28 -12.20 14.01
N GLY A 122 -15.71 -11.27 14.78
CA GLY A 122 -14.27 -11.18 14.96
C GLY A 122 -13.71 -12.33 15.77
N THR A 123 -12.39 -12.46 15.71
CA THR A 123 -11.60 -13.39 16.52
C THR A 123 -10.67 -12.61 17.44
N GLY A 124 -10.20 -13.22 18.54
CA GLY A 124 -9.26 -12.57 19.47
C GLY A 124 -9.91 -11.47 20.30
N SER A 125 -9.31 -10.28 20.35
CA SER A 125 -9.81 -9.14 21.14
C SER A 125 -11.19 -8.64 20.69
N LYS A 126 -11.59 -8.92 19.44
CA LYS A 126 -12.92 -8.62 18.89
C LYS A 126 -13.82 -9.86 18.84
N GLY A 127 -13.47 -10.89 19.61
CA GLY A 127 -14.24 -12.14 19.76
C GLY A 127 -15.65 -11.87 20.25
N GLY A 128 -16.65 -12.35 19.52
CA GLY A 128 -18.07 -12.18 19.87
C GLY A 128 -18.71 -10.87 19.38
N MET A 129 -17.94 -9.99 18.73
CA MET A 129 -18.47 -8.79 18.07
C MET A 129 -18.44 -8.94 16.55
N MET A 130 -19.45 -8.40 15.87
CA MET A 130 -19.39 -8.20 14.42
C MET A 130 -18.30 -7.18 14.12
N SER A 131 -17.23 -7.62 13.46
CA SER A 131 -16.05 -6.79 13.22
C SER A 131 -15.67 -6.67 11.75
N VAL A 132 -16.22 -7.55 10.89
CA VAL A 132 -16.03 -7.49 9.44
C VAL A 132 -17.40 -7.46 8.78
N PHE A 133 -17.65 -6.48 7.94
CA PHE A 133 -18.93 -6.24 7.29
C PHE A 133 -18.85 -6.60 5.81
N LEU A 134 -19.85 -7.33 5.31
CA LEU A 134 -20.00 -7.62 3.89
C LEU A 134 -20.69 -6.43 3.24
N MET A 135 -19.97 -5.73 2.37
CA MET A 135 -20.41 -4.51 1.71
C MET A 135 -20.87 -4.82 0.28
N GLY A 136 -21.93 -4.17 -0.16
CA GLY A 136 -22.46 -4.35 -1.51
C GLY A 136 -23.25 -3.17 -2.04
N VAL A 137 -23.79 -3.35 -3.24
CA VAL A 137 -24.61 -2.37 -3.96
C VAL A 137 -25.93 -2.98 -4.41
N TYR A 138 -26.92 -2.14 -4.66
CA TYR A 138 -28.16 -2.57 -5.29
C TYR A 138 -28.05 -2.43 -6.81
N ASP A 139 -28.18 -3.55 -7.52
CA ASP A 139 -28.22 -3.60 -8.98
C ASP A 139 -29.66 -3.35 -9.44
N LYS A 140 -29.89 -2.21 -10.12
CA LYS A 140 -31.22 -1.80 -10.59
C LYS A 140 -31.75 -2.67 -11.74
N ASP A 141 -30.86 -3.26 -12.53
CA ASP A 141 -31.23 -4.02 -13.71
C ASP A 141 -31.70 -5.42 -13.33
N THR A 142 -30.93 -6.10 -12.47
CA THR A 142 -31.31 -7.42 -11.97
C THR A 142 -32.23 -7.36 -10.75
N LYS A 143 -32.43 -6.18 -10.16
CA LYS A 143 -33.20 -5.96 -8.92
C LYS A 143 -32.70 -6.82 -7.75
N THR A 144 -31.39 -6.98 -7.64
CA THR A 144 -30.74 -7.80 -6.60
C THR A 144 -29.57 -7.06 -5.96
N TYR A 145 -29.25 -7.42 -4.71
CA TYR A 145 -28.01 -6.96 -4.07
C TYR A 145 -26.80 -7.74 -4.59
N ARG A 146 -25.70 -7.05 -4.86
CA ARG A 146 -24.42 -7.64 -5.24
C ARG A 146 -23.34 -7.28 -4.23
N THR A 147 -22.57 -8.28 -3.82
CA THR A 147 -21.44 -8.11 -2.90
C THR A 147 -20.24 -7.50 -3.64
N VAL A 148 -19.57 -6.55 -3.00
CA VAL A 148 -18.39 -5.87 -3.55
C VAL A 148 -17.13 -6.22 -2.76
N THR A 149 -17.15 -6.06 -1.45
CA THR A 149 -15.96 -6.26 -0.60
C THR A 149 -16.32 -6.56 0.85
N LYS A 150 -15.32 -6.95 1.64
CA LYS A 150 -15.42 -7.01 3.11
C LYS A 150 -14.68 -5.81 3.70
N CYS A 151 -15.29 -5.15 4.69
CA CYS A 151 -14.69 -4.03 5.41
C CYS A 151 -14.57 -4.37 6.90
N GLY A 152 -13.36 -4.31 7.47
CA GLY A 152 -13.14 -4.60 8.89
C GLY A 152 -12.22 -3.61 9.64
N ASN A 153 -11.60 -2.68 8.92
CA ASN A 153 -10.71 -1.67 9.47
C ASN A 153 -11.28 -0.27 9.22
N GLY A 154 -10.85 0.73 10.00
CA GLY A 154 -11.27 2.13 9.84
C GLY A 154 -12.35 2.59 10.81
N HIS A 155 -12.89 1.69 11.64
CA HIS A 155 -13.81 2.04 12.73
C HIS A 155 -13.05 2.12 14.06
N THR A 156 -13.37 3.13 14.87
CA THR A 156 -12.99 3.12 16.29
C THR A 156 -13.81 2.09 17.04
N ASP A 157 -13.35 1.69 18.24
CA ASP A 157 -14.04 0.67 19.02
C ASP A 157 -15.44 1.16 19.46
N GLU A 158 -15.62 2.46 19.73
CA GLU A 158 -16.93 3.04 20.07
C GLU A 158 -17.92 2.96 18.90
N VAL A 159 -17.43 3.22 17.67
CA VAL A 159 -18.23 3.10 16.45
C VAL A 159 -18.61 1.64 16.22
N LEU A 160 -17.67 0.71 16.44
CA LEU A 160 -17.92 -0.72 16.30
C LEU A 160 -19.01 -1.21 17.28
N ASP A 161 -18.97 -0.76 18.53
CA ASP A 161 -19.99 -1.05 19.54
C ASP A 161 -21.36 -0.47 19.15
N ALA A 162 -21.39 0.77 18.64
CA ALA A 162 -22.62 1.39 18.17
C ALA A 162 -23.24 0.63 16.99
N ILE A 163 -22.41 0.17 16.05
CA ILE A 163 -22.85 -0.67 14.92
C ILE A 163 -23.40 -2.00 15.45
N ASN A 164 -22.70 -2.66 16.36
CA ASN A 164 -23.14 -3.93 16.94
C ASN A 164 -24.50 -3.79 17.63
N LYS A 165 -24.71 -2.71 18.40
CA LYS A 165 -26.02 -2.42 19.03
C LYS A 165 -27.13 -2.22 18.00
N LYS A 166 -26.88 -1.46 16.92
CA LYS A 166 -27.87 -1.20 15.86
C LYS A 166 -28.19 -2.44 15.01
N MET A 167 -27.22 -3.31 14.82
CA MET A 167 -27.33 -4.49 13.96
C MET A 167 -27.89 -5.71 14.69
N LYS A 168 -27.85 -5.73 16.03
CA LYS A 168 -28.30 -6.86 16.86
C LYS A 168 -29.73 -7.32 16.54
N ASP A 169 -30.63 -6.37 16.22
CA ASP A 169 -32.03 -6.65 15.93
C ASP A 169 -32.33 -6.89 14.43
N LYS A 170 -31.32 -6.67 13.57
CA LYS A 170 -31.47 -6.70 12.10
C LYS A 170 -30.69 -7.81 11.43
N VAL A 171 -29.82 -8.49 12.17
CA VAL A 171 -28.99 -9.59 11.66
C VAL A 171 -29.62 -10.90 12.08
N THR A 172 -30.10 -11.67 11.11
CA THR A 172 -30.45 -13.08 11.31
C THR A 172 -29.17 -13.89 11.18
N CYS A 173 -28.74 -14.54 12.27
CA CYS A 173 -27.65 -15.51 12.20
C CYS A 173 -28.11 -16.69 11.34
N VAL A 174 -27.36 -16.99 10.28
CA VAL A 174 -27.55 -18.16 9.41
C VAL A 174 -26.42 -19.15 9.68
#